data_AF-A0A0F5VQE1-F1
#
_entry.id   AF-A0A0F5VQE1-F1
#
_cell.length_a   1.000
_cell.length_b   1.000
_cell.length_c   1.000
_cell.angle_alpha   90.00
_cell.angle_beta   90.00
_cell.angle_gamma   90.00
#
_symmetry.space_group_name_H-M   'P 1'
#
loop_
_entity.id
_entity.type
_entity.pdbx_description
1 polymer ?
#
loop_
_entity_poly.entity_id
_entity_poly.type
_entity_poly.pdbx_seq_one_letter_code
_entity_poly.pdbx_strand_id
1 'polypeptide(L)'
;MGKPNTKRLDKEIEHTQRKIEAVHNDEWWPLTGAERRQVMGALAGGSYRAVRGKGTDRAERRLESARQSVLTRLTAELTALQSERQRIVTEAATAKAAKKSSGGWLW
;
A
#
# COMPACT_ATOMS: atom_id res chain seq x y z
N MET A 1 -0.88 18.51 -26.65
CA MET A 1 -1.40 18.21 -25.30
C MET A 1 -0.30 17.45 -24.58
N GLY A 2 0.18 17.95 -23.45
CA GLY A 2 1.18 17.22 -22.67
C GLY A 2 0.57 15.92 -22.16
N LYS A 3 1.37 14.84 -22.09
CA LYS A 3 0.94 13.61 -21.43
C LYS A 3 0.51 13.94 -19.98
N PRO A 4 -0.57 13.34 -19.45
CA PRO A 4 -0.93 13.54 -18.05
C PRO A 4 0.28 13.22 -17.16
N ASN A 5 0.61 14.11 -16.23
CA ASN A 5 1.78 13.95 -15.38
C ASN A 5 1.47 12.98 -14.23
N THR A 6 1.45 11.68 -14.54
CA THR A 6 1.23 10.61 -13.56
C THR A 6 2.52 10.08 -12.94
N LYS A 7 3.70 10.53 -13.42
CA LYS A 7 5.00 9.95 -13.04
C LYS A 7 5.24 9.90 -11.53
N ARG A 8 4.76 10.90 -10.79
CA ARG A 8 4.86 10.92 -9.32
C ARG A 8 4.01 9.81 -8.69
N LEU A 9 2.75 9.71 -9.11
CA LEU A 9 1.82 8.67 -8.64
C LEU A 9 2.31 7.27 -9.03
N ASP A 10 2.83 7.09 -10.25
CA ASP A 10 3.37 5.81 -10.70
C ASP A 10 4.53 5.34 -9.79
N LYS A 11 5.44 6.25 -9.42
CA LYS A 11 6.53 5.96 -8.47
C LYS A 11 6.03 5.63 -7.07
N GLU A 12 5.01 6.35 -6.59
CA GLU A 12 4.42 6.10 -5.27
C GLU A 12 3.69 4.76 -5.24
N ILE A 13 2.95 4.41 -6.29
CA ILE A 13 2.30 3.10 -6.47
C ILE A 13 3.35 1.98 -6.44
N GLU A 14 4.42 2.11 -7.22
CA GLU A 14 5.50 1.12 -7.25
C GLU A 14 6.19 0.98 -5.88
N HIS A 15 6.43 2.10 -5.20
CA HIS A 15 7.01 2.08 -3.86
C HIS A 15 6.09 1.40 -2.85
N THR A 16 4.79 1.67 -2.87
CA THR A 16 3.81 1.03 -2.00
C THR A 16 3.67 -0.46 -2.32
N GLN A 17 3.75 -0.86 -3.60
CA GLN A 17 3.76 -2.27 -3.99
C GLN A 17 4.97 -3.00 -3.40
N ARG A 18 6.17 -2.39 -3.45
CA ARG A 18 7.38 -2.95 -2.82
C ARG A 18 7.24 -3.10 -1.32
N LYS A 19 6.54 -2.18 -0.64
CA LYS A 19 6.23 -2.33 0.79
C LYS A 19 5.32 -3.52 1.06
N ILE A 20 4.31 -3.74 0.22
CA ILE A 20 3.41 -4.89 0.36
C ILE A 20 4.18 -6.19 0.17
N GLU A 21 5.02 -6.26 -0.87
CA GLU A 21 5.87 -7.42 -1.15
C GLU A 21 6.87 -7.70 -0.01
N ALA A 22 7.48 -6.66 0.54
CA ALA A 22 8.32 -6.75 1.73
C ALA A 22 7.57 -7.42 2.90
N VAL A 23 6.34 -6.98 3.21
CA VAL A 23 5.53 -7.59 4.28
C VAL A 23 5.15 -9.03 3.94
N HIS A 24 4.97 -9.37 2.66
CA HIS A 24 4.77 -10.77 2.24
C HIS A 24 6.00 -11.65 2.50
N ASN A 25 7.19 -11.08 2.33
CA ASN A 25 8.48 -11.74 2.57
C ASN A 25 8.95 -11.68 4.04
N ASP A 26 8.05 -11.37 4.98
CA ASP A 26 8.36 -11.18 6.40
C ASP A 26 9.41 -10.09 6.68
N GLU A 27 9.51 -9.12 5.78
CA GLU A 27 10.31 -7.91 5.98
C GLU A 27 9.49 -6.79 6.64
N TRP A 28 10.03 -6.27 7.74
CA TRP A 28 9.32 -5.35 8.64
C TRP A 28 9.75 -3.88 8.53
N TRP A 29 10.50 -3.52 7.49
CA TRP A 29 10.90 -2.13 7.26
C TRP A 29 9.73 -1.17 6.93
N PRO A 30 8.60 -1.56 6.31
CA PRO A 30 7.52 -0.62 5.98
C PRO A 30 6.52 -0.38 7.13
N LEU A 31 6.91 -0.74 8.36
CA LEU A 31 6.11 -0.54 9.57
C LEU A 31 6.14 0.91 10.05
N THR A 32 4.99 1.40 10.48
CA THR A 32 4.87 2.63 11.28
C THR A 32 5.35 2.40 12.72
N GLY A 33 5.57 3.47 13.47
CA GLY A 33 5.98 3.37 14.88
C GLY A 33 4.95 2.67 15.78
N ALA A 34 3.66 2.73 15.45
CA ALA A 34 2.62 1.99 16.18
C ALA A 34 2.68 0.49 15.87
N GLU A 35 2.77 0.11 14.60
CA GLU A 35 2.82 -1.29 14.17
C GLU A 35 4.12 -1.95 14.64
N ARG A 36 5.25 -1.24 14.58
CA ARG A 36 6.53 -1.74 15.10
C ARG A 36 6.44 -2.07 16.59
N ARG A 37 5.74 -1.27 17.40
CA ARG A 37 5.52 -1.58 18.83
C ARG A 37 4.66 -2.83 19.03
N GLN A 38 3.66 -3.06 18.18
CA GLN A 38 2.85 -4.27 18.24
C GLN A 38 3.66 -5.52 17.92
N VAL A 39 4.46 -5.48 16.84
CA VAL A 39 5.36 -6.57 16.44
C VAL A 39 6.39 -6.86 17.53
N MET A 40 7.08 -5.81 18.04
CA MET A 40 8.07 -5.97 19.11
C MET A 40 7.47 -6.51 20.41
N GLY A 41 6.27 -6.05 20.78
CA GLY A 41 5.56 -6.56 21.95
C GLY A 41 5.17 -8.03 21.82
N ALA A 42 4.80 -8.48 20.61
CA ALA A 42 4.50 -9.88 20.35
C ALA A 42 5.77 -10.75 20.44
N LEU A 43 6.88 -10.31 19.84
CA LEU A 43 8.17 -11.02 19.89
C LEU A 43 8.72 -11.13 21.33
N ALA A 44 8.69 -10.03 22.09
CA ALA A 44 9.13 -10.02 23.49
C ALA A 44 8.24 -10.93 24.37
N GLY A 45 6.93 -10.90 24.16
CA GLY A 45 6.00 -11.78 24.87
C GLY A 45 6.17 -13.26 24.53
N GLY A 46 6.48 -13.57 23.26
CA GLY A 46 6.74 -14.93 22.78
C GLY A 46 8.04 -15.50 23.34
N SER A 47 9.14 -14.75 23.23
CA SER A 47 10.45 -15.15 23.78
C SER A 47 10.40 -15.38 25.29
N TYR A 48 9.74 -14.49 26.05
CA TYR A 48 9.56 -14.67 27.49
C TYR A 48 8.81 -15.97 27.84
N ARG A 49 7.79 -16.34 27.05
CA ARG A 49 7.04 -17.58 27.24
C ARG A 49 7.85 -18.82 26.84
N ALA A 50 8.58 -18.75 25.73
CA ALA A 50 9.45 -19.83 25.26
C ALA A 50 10.51 -20.19 26.30
N VAL A 51 11.19 -19.19 26.89
CA VAL A 51 12.17 -19.39 27.98
C VAL A 51 11.52 -20.04 29.23
N ARG A 52 10.23 -19.82 29.46
CA ARG A 52 9.46 -20.43 30.56
C ARG A 52 8.85 -21.80 30.19
N GLY A 53 9.18 -22.36 29.02
CA GLY A 53 8.59 -23.61 28.53
C GLY A 53 7.08 -23.53 28.24
N LYS A 54 6.56 -22.32 27.99
CA LYS A 54 5.14 -22.08 27.69
C LYS A 54 4.95 -21.87 26.18
N GLY A 55 3.79 -22.30 25.68
CA GLY A 55 3.42 -22.13 24.27
C GLY A 55 3.38 -20.67 23.78
N THR A 56 3.78 -20.48 22.52
CA THR A 56 3.91 -19.19 21.82
C THR A 56 2.72 -18.82 20.95
N ASP A 57 1.69 -19.67 20.85
CA ASP A 57 0.53 -19.48 19.96
C ASP A 57 -0.14 -18.10 20.08
N ARG A 58 -0.12 -17.50 21.28
CA ARG A 58 -0.68 -16.16 21.49
C ARG A 58 0.19 -15.07 20.89
N ALA A 59 1.51 -15.22 20.93
CA ALA A 59 2.46 -14.31 20.31
C ALA A 59 2.40 -14.43 18.78
N GLU A 60 2.32 -15.65 18.25
CA GLU A 60 2.15 -15.92 16.82
C GLU A 60 0.86 -15.30 16.28
N ARG A 61 -0.29 -15.53 16.93
CA ARG A 61 -1.55 -14.87 16.54
C ARG A 61 -1.48 -13.35 16.56
N ARG A 62 -0.70 -12.76 17.47
CA ARG A 62 -0.49 -11.30 17.52
C ARG A 62 0.39 -10.81 16.39
N LEU A 63 1.43 -11.56 16.02
CA LEU A 63 2.26 -11.26 14.87
C LEU A 63 1.45 -11.33 13.57
N GLU A 64 0.64 -12.37 13.41
CA GLU A 64 -0.24 -12.51 12.24
C GLU A 64 -1.26 -11.37 12.15
N SER A 65 -1.89 -11.03 13.28
CA SER A 65 -2.81 -9.89 13.33
C SER A 65 -2.12 -8.56 13.01
N ALA A 66 -0.88 -8.34 13.47
CA ALA A 66 -0.10 -7.15 13.14
C ALA A 66 0.24 -7.11 11.63
N ARG A 67 0.65 -8.24 11.06
CA ARG A 67 0.91 -8.40 9.63
C ARG A 67 -0.32 -8.06 8.79
N GLN A 68 -1.47 -8.63 9.15
CA GLN A 68 -2.73 -8.36 8.47
C GLN A 68 -3.14 -6.89 8.55
N SER A 69 -2.94 -6.25 9.71
CA SER A 69 -3.21 -4.82 9.87
C SER A 69 -2.35 -3.96 8.95
N VAL A 70 -1.06 -4.29 8.83
CA VAL A 70 -0.11 -3.56 7.96
C VAL A 70 -0.50 -3.73 6.49
N LEU A 71 -0.78 -4.96 6.06
CA LEU A 71 -1.21 -5.25 4.69
C LEU A 71 -2.49 -4.50 4.33
N THR A 72 -3.45 -4.46 5.26
CA THR A 72 -4.73 -3.75 5.06
C THR A 72 -4.48 -2.25 4.85
N ARG A 73 -3.65 -1.62 5.68
CA ARG A 73 -3.28 -0.20 5.52
C ARG A 73 -2.58 0.06 4.18
N LEU A 74 -1.56 -0.71 3.84
CA LEU A 74 -0.80 -0.52 2.59
C LEU A 74 -1.68 -0.74 1.35
N THR A 75 -2.60 -1.70 1.41
CA THR A 75 -3.57 -1.94 0.33
C THR A 75 -4.54 -0.76 0.17
N ALA A 76 -4.98 -0.16 1.28
CA ALA A 76 -5.80 1.05 1.24
C ALA A 76 -5.03 2.24 0.65
N GLU A 77 -3.76 2.43 1.04
CA GLU A 77 -2.87 3.45 0.45
C GLU A 77 -2.69 3.24 -1.07
N LEU A 78 -2.43 2.01 -1.50
CA LEU A 78 -2.29 1.65 -2.92
C LEU A 78 -3.58 1.96 -3.71
N THR A 79 -4.73 1.59 -3.17
CA THR A 79 -6.03 1.81 -3.79
C THR A 79 -6.32 3.31 -3.95
N ALA A 80 -5.99 4.12 -2.95
CA ALA A 80 -6.14 5.58 -3.02
C ALA A 80 -5.26 6.19 -4.13
N LEU A 81 -3.99 5.77 -4.22
CA LEU A 81 -3.07 6.25 -5.26
C LEU A 81 -3.53 5.85 -6.67
N GLN A 82 -4.00 4.61 -6.84
CA GLN A 82 -4.54 4.12 -8.12
C GLN A 82 -5.79 4.90 -8.55
N SER A 83 -6.66 5.22 -7.59
CA SER A 83 -7.88 6.01 -7.84
C SER A 83 -7.54 7.43 -8.32
N GLU A 84 -6.59 8.08 -7.66
CA GLU A 84 -6.14 9.42 -8.05
C GLU A 84 -5.48 9.41 -9.44
N ARG A 85 -4.65 8.41 -9.73
CA ARG A 85 -4.06 8.22 -11.08
C ARG A 85 -5.15 8.08 -12.13
N GLN A 86 -6.17 7.28 -11.86
CA GLN A 86 -7.27 7.06 -12.80
C GLN A 86 -8.07 8.34 -13.05
N ARG A 87 -8.26 9.17 -12.03
CA ARG A 87 -8.89 10.48 -12.16
C ARG A 87 -8.14 11.38 -13.14
N ILE A 88 -6.83 11.53 -12.97
CA ILE A 88 -5.99 12.38 -13.86
C ILE A 88 -6.04 11.87 -15.31
N VAL A 89 -5.96 10.55 -15.51
CA VAL A 89 -6.05 9.95 -16.85
C VAL A 89 -7.42 10.22 -17.49
N THR A 90 -8.49 10.12 -16.71
CA THR A 90 -9.85 10.36 -17.17
C THR A 90 -10.06 11.83 -17.55
N GLU A 91 -9.59 12.78 -16.72
CA GLU A 91 -9.63 14.22 -17.01
C GLU A 91 -8.86 14.59 -18.28
N ALA A 92 -7.70 13.97 -18.51
CA ALA A 92 -6.94 14.17 -19.75
C ALA A 92 -7.68 13.59 -20.97
N ALA A 93 -8.35 12.45 -20.82
CA ALA A 93 -9.12 11.82 -21.88
C ALA A 93 -10.36 12.64 -22.26
N THR A 94 -11.09 13.18 -21.28
CA THR A 94 -12.26 14.04 -21.53
C THR A 94 -11.86 15.33 -22.23
N ALA A 95 -10.78 15.98 -21.80
CA ALA A 95 -10.26 17.18 -22.46
C ALA A 95 -9.81 16.90 -23.92
N LYS A 96 -9.24 15.71 -24.19
CA LYS A 96 -8.92 15.29 -25.55
C LYS A 96 -10.17 15.05 -26.40
N ALA A 97 -11.21 14.45 -25.83
CA ALA A 97 -12.49 14.22 -26.50
C ALA A 97 -13.19 15.54 -26.85
N ALA A 98 -13.23 16.50 -25.91
CA ALA A 98 -13.81 17.83 -26.12
C ALA A 98 -13.14 18.62 -27.25
N LYS A 99 -11.81 18.51 -27.40
CA LYS A 99 -11.09 19.11 -28.53
C LYS A 99 -11.40 18.41 -29.86
N LYS A 100 -11.62 17.09 -29.84
CA LYS A 100 -11.98 16.34 -31.05
C LYS A 100 -13.38 16.72 -31.53
N SER A 101 -14.33 16.95 -30.62
CA SER A 101 -15.68 17.40 -30.98
C SER A 101 -15.73 18.82 -31.53
N SER A 102 -14.78 19.70 -31.20
CA SER A 102 -14.72 21.07 -31.74
C SER A 102 -13.94 21.20 -33.06
N GLY A 103 -13.21 20.16 -33.48
CA GLY A 103 -12.31 20.22 -34.64
C GLY A 103 -12.59 19.20 -35.75
N GLY A 104 -13.67 18.43 -35.70
CA GLY A 104 -13.83 17.30 -36.61
C GLY A 104 -15.25 16.85 -36.88
N TRP A 105 -16.10 17.75 -37.40
CA TRP A 105 -17.30 17.44 -38.21
C TRP A 105 -17.59 18.54 -39.25
N LEU A 106 -16.58 19.30 -39.70
CA LEU A 106 -16.69 20.09 -40.93
C LEU A 106 -15.88 19.37 -42.01
N TRP A 107 -16.59 18.49 -42.72
CA TRP A 107 -16.45 18.43 -44.17
C TRP A 107 -16.98 19.73 -44.76
#